data_AF-A0A316LPY8-F1
#
_entry.id   AF-A0A316LPY8-F1
#
_cell.length_a   1.000
_cell.length_b   1.000
_cell.length_c   1.000
_cell.angle_alpha   90.00
_cell.angle_beta   90.00
_cell.angle_gamma   90.00
#
_symmetry.space_group_name_H-M   'P 1'
#
loop_
_entity.id
_entity.type
_entity.pdbx_description
1 polymer ?
#
loop_
_entity_poly.entity_id
_entity_poly.type
_entity_poly.pdbx_seq_one_letter_code
_entity_poly.pdbx_strand_id
1 'polypeptide(L)'
;MKMEEREIVKFIEPIFCFCLKRVGNRADAEDLAGEIMLHILDGARRYEIQSFEAWVWRIAHNRYARFCKAEKNKGEVLVGEWVLDSENDGGFADEDLVADEYDRVFRYLHTLSSDYRNIMVDYYIYELPVKKLAEKYALPENTIKWRLHVSRQKIRDRIGESQMDKIYKRINWETSTCNGSMDSSRYLSNQVARAICESAYEKPLTVEEISLKTGLPSMYIEDALPKLIYGDAIEQVGNRYAANFIILRLKDREKLEKNIRPLVKDIADYFEKRFRDCAGAVGAMEFYGRDYGMERLGYIALPLSLRGKVRDIKNSRPDWKNGPYPPRKDGGYGWFIVEETNDENDQADEYSSGCNIADGAAGVIYYYHIRKYFDSNVYHNGGTRWLSQRKIPQQCRDGMVPAGLLSEEELARLLQNNLIVKFENEYMLNFACFTREQFDGFAQTFCMKDEALDQKLTDLILNIRKSFTGFVPKRLDSQINQWVSSYIHTMIGYVTEELIDRGVLEKPDGEKPLTNGVFYVEGRAVAV
;
A
#
# COMPACT_ATOMS: atom_id res chain seq x y z
N MET A 1 41.33 -13.26 -38.17
CA MET A 1 41.39 -14.48 -37.34
C MET A 1 39.98 -15.04 -37.26
N LYS A 2 39.69 -16.22 -37.82
CA LYS A 2 38.36 -16.83 -37.71
C LYS A 2 38.18 -17.25 -36.25
N MET A 3 37.38 -16.50 -35.50
CA MET A 3 37.02 -16.84 -34.13
C MET A 3 36.30 -18.19 -34.15
N GLU A 4 36.79 -19.14 -33.37
CA GLU A 4 36.27 -20.51 -33.41
C GLU A 4 34.86 -20.54 -32.82
N GLU A 5 33.90 -21.16 -33.53
CA GLU A 5 32.51 -21.31 -33.08
C GLU A 5 32.40 -21.87 -31.64
N ARG A 6 33.44 -22.57 -31.18
CA ARG A 6 33.60 -23.09 -29.81
C ARG A 6 33.61 -22.03 -28.71
N GLU A 7 34.09 -20.81 -28.97
CA GLU A 7 34.07 -19.74 -27.95
C GLU A 7 32.67 -19.13 -27.77
N ILE A 8 31.85 -19.15 -28.82
CA ILE A 8 30.47 -18.62 -28.79
C ILE A 8 29.54 -19.56 -28.02
N VAL A 9 29.76 -20.88 -28.16
CA VAL A 9 28.96 -21.92 -27.48
C VAL A 9 28.97 -21.75 -25.95
N LYS A 10 30.07 -21.25 -25.38
CA LYS A 10 30.19 -21.00 -23.92
C LYS A 10 29.20 -19.95 -23.41
N PHE A 11 28.67 -19.09 -24.28
CA PHE A 11 27.73 -18.03 -23.90
C PHE A 11 26.26 -18.43 -24.03
N ILE A 12 25.95 -19.61 -24.60
CA ILE A 12 24.57 -20.06 -24.80
C ILE A 12 23.83 -20.15 -23.46
N GLU A 13 24.40 -20.88 -22.49
CA GLU A 13 23.81 -21.06 -21.17
C GLU A 13 23.81 -19.77 -20.33
N PRO A 14 24.92 -18.99 -20.24
CA PRO A 14 24.91 -17.68 -19.57
C PRO A 14 23.89 -16.68 -20.13
N ILE A 15 23.72 -16.63 -21.46
CA ILE A 15 22.73 -15.73 -22.09
C ILE A 15 21.32 -16.22 -21.83
N PHE A 16 21.08 -17.53 -21.89
CA PHE A 16 19.79 -18.10 -21.53
C PHE A 16 19.43 -17.78 -20.07
N CYS A 17 20.34 -18.00 -19.13
CA CYS A 17 20.17 -17.64 -17.72
C CYS A 17 20.00 -16.12 -17.51
N PHE A 18 20.69 -15.30 -18.30
CA PHE A 18 20.52 -13.84 -18.29
C PHE A 18 19.10 -13.43 -18.68
N CYS A 19 18.53 -14.05 -19.70
CA CYS A 19 17.16 -13.82 -20.16
C CYS A 19 16.13 -14.38 -19.17
N LEU A 20 16.33 -15.59 -18.68
CA LEU A 20 15.41 -16.28 -17.76
C LEU A 20 15.21 -15.50 -16.44
N LYS A 21 16.26 -14.84 -15.93
CA LYS A 21 16.18 -14.00 -14.73
C LYS A 21 15.47 -12.66 -14.94
N ARG A 22 15.15 -12.28 -16.19
CA ARG A 22 14.72 -10.91 -16.55
C ARG A 22 13.40 -10.85 -17.32
N VAL A 23 12.94 -11.98 -17.83
CA VAL A 23 11.69 -12.07 -18.60
C VAL A 23 10.68 -12.92 -17.82
N GLY A 24 9.39 -12.58 -17.93
CA GLY A 24 8.33 -13.12 -17.07
C GLY A 24 7.97 -14.59 -17.31
N ASN A 25 8.41 -15.20 -18.42
CA ASN A 25 8.22 -16.62 -18.68
C ASN A 25 9.40 -17.23 -19.47
N ARG A 26 9.49 -18.56 -19.44
CA ARG A 26 10.58 -19.32 -20.07
C ARG A 26 10.60 -19.22 -21.59
N ALA A 27 9.43 -19.22 -22.24
CA ALA A 27 9.33 -19.20 -23.70
C ALA A 27 9.94 -17.91 -24.27
N ASP A 28 9.60 -16.76 -23.68
CA ASP A 28 10.16 -15.48 -24.08
C ASP A 28 11.67 -15.37 -23.75
N ALA A 29 12.12 -16.05 -22.70
CA ALA A 29 13.54 -16.15 -22.38
C ALA A 29 14.32 -16.97 -23.42
N GLU A 30 13.75 -18.08 -23.89
CA GLU A 30 14.32 -18.91 -24.97
C GLU A 30 14.39 -18.13 -26.29
N ASP A 31 13.31 -17.43 -26.65
CA ASP A 31 13.24 -16.59 -27.85
C ASP A 31 14.24 -15.42 -27.82
N LEU A 32 14.30 -14.70 -26.70
CA LEU A 32 15.22 -13.58 -26.54
C LEU A 32 16.68 -14.05 -26.54
N ALA A 33 16.98 -15.17 -25.89
CA ALA A 33 18.32 -15.76 -25.88
C ALA A 33 18.73 -16.21 -27.29
N GLY A 34 17.83 -16.87 -28.02
CA GLY A 34 18.05 -17.26 -29.42
C GLY A 34 18.32 -16.06 -30.31
N GLU A 35 17.55 -14.98 -30.15
CA GLU A 35 17.77 -13.74 -30.88
C GLU A 35 19.14 -13.13 -30.57
N ILE A 36 19.50 -13.01 -29.29
CA ILE A 36 20.81 -12.49 -28.87
C ILE A 36 21.96 -13.31 -29.48
N MET A 37 21.86 -14.64 -29.45
CA MET A 37 22.86 -15.54 -30.03
C MET A 37 23.01 -15.36 -31.55
N LEU A 38 21.92 -15.14 -32.28
CA LEU A 38 21.97 -14.85 -33.72
C LEU A 38 22.68 -13.52 -34.01
N HIS A 39 22.44 -12.48 -33.22
CA HIS A 39 23.15 -11.19 -33.36
C HIS A 39 24.64 -11.31 -33.05
N ILE A 40 25.00 -12.13 -32.05
CA ILE A 40 26.40 -12.43 -31.72
C ILE A 40 27.06 -13.18 -32.88
N LEU A 41 26.44 -14.21 -33.43
CA LEU A 41 26.96 -14.99 -34.56
C LEU A 41 27.14 -14.15 -35.82
N ASP A 42 26.18 -13.28 -36.14
CA ASP A 42 26.26 -12.39 -37.31
C ASP A 42 27.33 -11.30 -37.12
N GLY A 43 27.37 -10.66 -35.95
CA GLY A 43 28.35 -9.61 -35.66
C GLY A 43 29.77 -10.14 -35.54
N ALA A 44 29.97 -11.34 -34.98
CA ALA A 44 31.27 -12.00 -34.88
C ALA A 44 31.91 -12.28 -36.24
N ARG A 45 31.10 -12.43 -37.30
CA ARG A 45 31.58 -12.60 -38.68
C ARG A 45 31.91 -11.27 -39.37
N ARG A 46 31.42 -10.15 -38.86
CA ARG A 46 31.44 -8.83 -39.53
C ARG A 46 32.39 -7.82 -38.90
N TYR A 47 32.69 -7.94 -37.61
CA TYR A 47 33.44 -6.92 -36.87
C TYR A 47 34.72 -7.49 -36.24
N GLU A 48 35.79 -6.68 -36.20
CA GLU A 48 36.92 -6.94 -35.32
C GLU A 48 36.58 -6.51 -33.89
N ILE A 49 36.57 -7.46 -32.96
CA ILE A 49 36.08 -7.29 -31.59
C ILE A 49 37.28 -7.34 -30.62
N GLN A 50 37.54 -6.23 -29.91
CA GLN A 50 38.68 -6.13 -28.99
C GLN A 50 38.48 -6.88 -27.66
N SER A 51 37.25 -6.93 -27.15
CA SER A 51 36.88 -7.71 -25.96
C SER A 51 35.57 -8.43 -26.24
N PHE A 52 35.67 -9.74 -26.49
CA PHE A 52 34.55 -10.54 -26.98
C PHE A 52 33.42 -10.65 -25.93
N GLU A 53 33.77 -10.91 -24.68
CA GLU A 53 32.81 -11.01 -23.59
C GLU A 53 32.06 -9.69 -23.34
N ALA A 54 32.77 -8.55 -23.27
CA ALA A 54 32.14 -7.25 -23.08
C ALA A 54 31.22 -6.89 -24.25
N TRP A 55 31.57 -7.30 -25.47
CA TRP A 55 30.76 -7.09 -26.66
C TRP A 55 29.50 -7.97 -26.67
N VAL A 56 29.63 -9.25 -26.29
CA VAL A 56 28.50 -10.19 -26.11
C VAL A 56 27.49 -9.65 -25.10
N TRP A 57 27.95 -9.24 -23.91
CA TRP A 57 27.06 -8.71 -22.88
C TRP A 57 26.42 -7.38 -23.28
N ARG A 58 27.10 -6.55 -24.07
CA ARG A 58 26.52 -5.33 -24.65
C ARG A 58 25.38 -5.64 -25.61
N ILE A 59 25.51 -6.65 -26.45
CA ILE A 59 24.42 -7.12 -27.33
C ILE A 59 23.25 -7.61 -26.47
N ALA A 60 23.51 -8.46 -25.47
CA ALA A 60 22.48 -9.01 -24.61
C ALA A 60 21.64 -7.91 -23.92
N HIS A 61 22.28 -6.91 -23.32
CA HIS A 61 21.59 -5.79 -22.67
C HIS A 61 20.80 -4.92 -23.66
N ASN A 62 21.36 -4.63 -24.85
CA ASN A 62 20.68 -3.83 -25.87
C ASN A 62 19.43 -4.53 -26.42
N ARG A 63 19.52 -5.85 -26.65
CA ARG A 63 18.38 -6.66 -27.10
C ARG A 63 17.31 -6.77 -26.04
N TYR A 64 17.71 -6.99 -24.78
CA TYR A 64 16.77 -6.99 -23.65
C TYR A 64 16.05 -5.64 -23.50
N ALA A 65 16.77 -4.51 -23.56
CA ALA A 65 16.15 -3.18 -23.51
C ALA A 65 15.12 -2.96 -24.64
N ARG A 66 15.39 -3.50 -25.83
CA ARG A 66 14.47 -3.48 -26.97
C ARG A 66 13.25 -4.37 -26.74
N PHE A 67 13.45 -5.56 -26.18
CA PHE A 67 12.37 -6.48 -25.78
C PHE A 67 11.41 -5.80 -24.78
N CYS A 68 11.93 -5.21 -23.70
CA CYS A 68 11.11 -4.49 -22.71
C CYS A 68 10.35 -3.30 -23.31
N LYS A 69 10.93 -2.62 -24.31
CA LYS A 69 10.26 -1.51 -25.00
C LYS A 69 9.12 -2.01 -25.90
N ALA A 70 9.24 -3.21 -26.46
CA ALA A 70 8.20 -3.84 -27.27
C ALA A 70 7.07 -4.41 -26.40
N GLU A 71 7.37 -5.01 -25.25
CA GLU A 71 6.38 -5.48 -24.28
C GLU A 71 5.54 -4.33 -23.69
N LYS A 72 6.17 -3.18 -23.37
CA LYS A 72 5.44 -1.98 -22.92
C LYS A 72 4.38 -1.49 -23.91
N ASN A 73 4.50 -1.83 -25.19
CA ASN A 73 3.54 -1.48 -26.23
C ASN A 73 2.48 -2.57 -26.48
N LYS A 74 2.59 -3.74 -25.85
CA LYS A 74 1.72 -4.92 -26.05
C LYS A 74 0.90 -5.30 -24.82
N GLY A 75 0.95 -4.52 -23.73
CA GLY A 75 0.34 -4.88 -22.46
C GLY A 75 -1.19 -4.98 -22.49
N GLU A 76 -1.70 -6.18 -22.76
CA GLU A 76 -2.94 -6.73 -22.21
C GLU A 76 -2.82 -8.27 -22.23
N VAL A 77 -3.19 -8.91 -21.10
CA VAL A 77 -3.41 -10.37 -20.86
C VAL A 77 -2.37 -11.14 -20.00
N LEU A 78 -2.76 -11.28 -18.72
CA LEU A 78 -2.75 -12.42 -17.76
C LEU A 78 -1.48 -13.23 -17.36
N VAL A 79 -1.14 -13.03 -16.08
CA VAL A 79 -0.82 -13.94 -14.94
C VAL A 79 -0.50 -15.43 -15.20
N GLY A 80 0.59 -15.90 -14.57
CA GLY A 80 0.82 -17.29 -14.16
C GLY A 80 1.91 -17.39 -13.08
N GLU A 81 1.57 -18.01 -11.95
CA GLU A 81 2.45 -18.42 -10.83
C GLU A 81 3.57 -19.38 -11.27
N TRP A 82 4.55 -19.63 -10.39
CA TRP A 82 5.23 -20.91 -10.08
C TRP A 82 6.65 -20.64 -9.51
N VAL A 83 6.94 -21.32 -8.40
CA VAL A 83 8.07 -21.14 -7.47
C VAL A 83 9.07 -22.30 -7.59
N LEU A 84 10.38 -21.97 -7.54
CA LEU A 84 11.61 -22.77 -7.26
C LEU A 84 11.91 -23.97 -8.21
N ASP A 85 13.15 -24.33 -8.53
CA ASP A 85 14.32 -24.55 -7.66
C ASP A 85 15.63 -24.49 -8.47
N SER A 86 16.77 -24.19 -7.83
CA SER A 86 18.09 -24.38 -8.45
C SER A 86 19.08 -24.97 -7.46
N GLU A 87 19.19 -26.30 -7.46
CA GLU A 87 20.43 -26.99 -7.11
C GLU A 87 21.16 -27.32 -8.41
N ASN A 88 22.41 -26.87 -8.55
CA ASN A 88 23.40 -27.67 -9.26
C ASN A 88 24.77 -27.45 -8.63
N ASP A 89 25.27 -28.54 -8.08
CA ASP A 89 26.58 -28.77 -7.49
C ASP A 89 27.64 -28.97 -8.59
N GLY A 90 28.86 -28.53 -8.36
CA GLY A 90 29.96 -28.64 -9.33
C GLY A 90 31.21 -27.90 -8.89
N GLY A 91 32.06 -28.58 -8.12
CA GLY A 91 33.19 -28.00 -7.41
C GLY A 91 34.39 -27.52 -8.23
N PHE A 92 35.07 -26.51 -7.69
CA PHE A 92 36.45 -26.10 -8.00
C PHE A 92 37.14 -25.55 -6.73
N ALA A 93 37.60 -26.45 -5.85
CA ALA A 93 38.05 -26.11 -4.49
C ALA A 93 39.25 -25.14 -4.36
N ASP A 94 39.92 -24.73 -5.44
CA ASP A 94 40.98 -23.70 -5.44
C ASP A 94 40.56 -22.38 -6.14
N GLU A 95 39.55 -22.39 -7.02
CA GLU A 95 38.88 -21.16 -7.48
C GLU A 95 37.89 -20.66 -6.41
N ASP A 96 37.33 -21.56 -5.61
CA ASP A 96 36.37 -21.26 -4.55
C ASP A 96 36.93 -20.33 -3.47
N LEU A 97 38.22 -20.42 -3.12
CA LEU A 97 38.85 -19.55 -2.10
C LEU A 97 39.07 -18.11 -2.59
N VAL A 98 39.52 -17.97 -3.85
CA VAL A 98 39.72 -16.66 -4.49
C VAL A 98 38.37 -16.03 -4.82
N ALA A 99 37.42 -16.84 -5.32
CA ALA A 99 36.04 -16.44 -5.52
C ALA A 99 35.42 -15.94 -4.21
N ASP A 100 35.62 -16.64 -3.08
CA ASP A 100 35.07 -16.26 -1.76
C ASP A 100 35.65 -14.94 -1.21
N GLU A 101 36.95 -14.67 -1.43
CA GLU A 101 37.56 -13.38 -1.05
C GLU A 101 37.05 -12.21 -1.91
N TYR A 102 36.95 -12.38 -3.23
CA TYR A 102 36.38 -11.36 -4.11
C TYR A 102 34.89 -11.16 -3.82
N ASP A 103 34.12 -12.22 -3.60
CA ASP A 103 32.70 -12.17 -3.26
C ASP A 103 32.47 -11.34 -1.99
N ARG A 104 33.31 -11.54 -0.96
CA ARG A 104 33.27 -10.72 0.26
C ARG A 104 33.47 -9.25 -0.05
N VAL A 105 34.52 -8.88 -0.78
CA VAL A 105 34.78 -7.47 -1.12
C VAL A 105 33.65 -6.87 -1.95
N PHE A 106 33.12 -7.62 -2.93
CA PHE A 106 31.99 -7.20 -3.76
C PHE A 106 30.72 -6.97 -2.93
N ARG A 107 30.41 -7.86 -1.97
CA ARG A 107 29.28 -7.68 -1.04
C ARG A 107 29.38 -6.36 -0.28
N TYR A 108 30.54 -6.02 0.25
CA TYR A 108 30.73 -4.75 0.97
C TYR A 108 30.78 -3.54 0.02
N LEU A 109 31.31 -3.67 -1.19
CA LEU A 109 31.26 -2.63 -2.21
C LEU A 109 29.83 -2.20 -2.52
N HIS A 110 28.89 -3.15 -2.55
CA HIS A 110 27.45 -2.89 -2.76
C HIS A 110 26.78 -2.14 -1.62
N THR A 111 27.43 -1.96 -0.47
CA THR A 111 26.90 -1.19 0.67
C THR A 111 27.38 0.26 0.70
N LEU A 112 28.32 0.63 -0.18
CA LEU A 112 28.80 2.02 -0.32
C LEU A 112 27.83 2.84 -1.15
N SER A 113 27.62 4.12 -0.83
CA SER A 113 26.82 4.98 -1.71
C SER A 113 27.51 5.15 -3.07
N SER A 114 26.74 5.52 -4.09
CA SER A 114 27.19 5.82 -5.45
C SER A 114 28.42 6.74 -5.50
N ASP A 115 28.47 7.73 -4.62
CA ASP A 115 29.60 8.66 -4.47
C ASP A 115 30.95 7.97 -4.21
N TYR A 116 30.92 6.84 -3.50
CA TYR A 116 32.10 6.05 -3.14
C TYR A 116 32.25 4.83 -4.06
N ARG A 117 31.15 4.10 -4.30
CA ARG A 117 31.08 2.89 -5.11
C ARG A 117 31.52 3.15 -6.55
N ASN A 118 30.99 4.18 -7.20
CA ASN A 118 31.26 4.43 -8.62
C ASN A 118 32.73 4.81 -8.84
N ILE A 119 33.33 5.59 -7.93
CA ILE A 119 34.75 5.93 -7.97
C ILE A 119 35.62 4.69 -7.75
N MET A 120 35.25 3.79 -6.84
CA MET A 120 35.97 2.53 -6.62
C MET A 120 35.93 1.63 -7.86
N VAL A 121 34.75 1.45 -8.46
CA VAL A 121 34.59 0.64 -9.66
C VAL A 121 35.37 1.23 -10.83
N ASP A 122 35.26 2.53 -11.07
CA ASP A 122 36.00 3.19 -12.15
C ASP A 122 37.51 3.12 -11.98
N TYR A 123 38.01 3.21 -10.75
CA TYR A 123 39.44 3.15 -10.48
C TYR A 123 40.00 1.72 -10.53
N TYR A 124 39.34 0.75 -9.89
CA TYR A 124 39.87 -0.61 -9.74
C TYR A 124 39.42 -1.58 -10.83
N ILE A 125 38.25 -1.38 -11.45
CA ILE A 125 37.71 -2.27 -12.49
C ILE A 125 37.96 -1.70 -13.88
N TYR A 126 37.71 -0.40 -14.07
CA TYR A 126 37.92 0.27 -15.35
C TYR A 126 39.30 0.96 -15.47
N GLU A 127 40.15 0.82 -14.45
CA GLU A 127 41.54 1.34 -14.42
C GLU A 127 41.68 2.83 -14.80
N LEU A 128 40.67 3.65 -14.51
CA LEU A 128 40.71 5.07 -14.84
C LEU A 128 41.69 5.83 -13.92
N PRO A 129 42.61 6.64 -14.46
CA PRO A 129 43.54 7.41 -13.64
C PRO A 129 42.82 8.53 -12.86
N VAL A 130 43.37 8.91 -11.71
CA VAL A 130 42.77 9.92 -10.80
C VAL A 130 42.40 11.22 -11.51
N LYS A 131 43.21 11.67 -12.46
CA LYS A 131 42.92 12.86 -13.28
C LYS A 131 41.65 12.69 -14.11
N LYS A 132 41.45 11.53 -14.74
CA LYS A 132 40.23 11.22 -15.52
C LYS A 132 39.00 11.08 -14.64
N LEU A 133 39.16 10.55 -13.42
CA LEU A 133 38.09 10.53 -12.42
C LEU A 133 37.69 11.93 -11.97
N ALA A 134 38.67 12.79 -11.69
CA ALA A 134 38.44 14.20 -11.33
C ALA A 134 37.65 14.94 -12.43
N GLU A 135 38.03 14.71 -13.70
CA GLU A 135 37.28 15.21 -14.87
C GLU A 135 35.86 14.62 -14.95
N LYS A 136 35.71 13.29 -14.85
CA LYS A 136 34.43 12.57 -14.99
C LYS A 136 33.40 12.98 -13.93
N TYR A 137 33.83 13.13 -12.68
CA TYR A 137 32.95 13.43 -11.54
C TYR A 137 32.88 14.92 -11.20
N ALA A 138 33.63 15.78 -11.92
CA ALA A 138 33.76 17.20 -11.62
C ALA A 138 34.20 17.49 -10.16
N LEU A 139 35.21 16.75 -9.68
CA LEU A 139 35.74 16.86 -8.32
C LEU A 139 37.26 17.10 -8.34
N PRO A 140 37.84 17.79 -7.34
CA PRO A 140 39.28 17.90 -7.20
C PRO A 140 39.95 16.52 -7.07
N GLU A 141 41.16 16.35 -7.63
CA GLU A 141 41.92 15.09 -7.51
C GLU A 141 42.14 14.66 -6.05
N ASN A 142 42.34 15.63 -5.14
CA ASN A 142 42.47 15.36 -3.70
C ASN A 142 41.18 14.76 -3.13
N THR A 143 40.01 15.20 -3.58
CA THR A 143 38.72 14.64 -3.18
C THR A 143 38.54 13.22 -3.71
N ILE A 144 38.98 12.93 -4.94
CA ILE A 144 38.99 11.56 -5.49
C ILE A 144 39.86 10.65 -4.63
N LYS A 145 41.11 11.05 -4.34
CA LYS A 145 42.05 10.29 -3.51
C LYS A 145 41.48 10.05 -2.10
N TRP A 146 40.85 11.07 -1.52
CA TRP A 146 40.19 10.98 -0.24
C TRP A 146 39.00 9.99 -0.28
N ARG A 147 38.11 10.07 -1.27
CA ARG A 147 36.99 9.14 -1.44
C ARG A 147 37.48 7.70 -1.61
N LEU A 148 38.52 7.46 -2.41
CA LEU A 148 39.15 6.13 -2.53
C LEU A 148 39.69 5.61 -1.20
N HIS A 149 40.34 6.47 -0.41
CA HIS A 149 40.85 6.11 0.91
C HIS A 149 39.72 5.74 1.87
N VAL A 150 38.68 6.58 1.95
CA VAL A 150 37.50 6.36 2.80
C VAL A 150 36.75 5.09 2.37
N SER A 151 36.58 4.84 1.07
CA SER A 151 35.94 3.61 0.57
C SER A 151 36.68 2.36 1.02
N ARG A 152 38.01 2.33 0.90
CA ARG A 152 38.83 1.21 1.38
C ARG A 152 38.69 1.01 2.88
N GLN A 153 38.68 2.10 3.66
CA GLN A 153 38.49 2.03 5.10
C GLN A 153 37.11 1.43 5.43
N LYS A 154 36.04 1.93 4.82
CA LYS A 154 34.68 1.41 5.03
C LYS A 154 34.55 -0.08 4.70
N ILE A 155 35.14 -0.52 3.58
CA ILE A 155 35.14 -1.94 3.20
C ILE A 155 35.89 -2.76 4.25
N ARG A 156 37.10 -2.33 4.65
CA ARG A 156 37.89 -3.03 5.67
C ARG A 156 37.14 -3.14 6.99
N ASP A 157 36.50 -2.06 7.44
CA ASP A 157 35.77 -2.02 8.70
C ASP A 157 34.55 -2.98 8.66
N ARG A 158 33.95 -3.19 7.48
CA ARG A 158 32.79 -4.08 7.29
C ARG A 158 33.16 -5.55 7.06
N ILE A 159 34.32 -5.86 6.46
CA ILE A 159 34.80 -7.25 6.20
C ILE A 159 34.93 -8.09 7.49
N GLY A 160 35.14 -7.45 8.64
CA GLY A 160 35.20 -8.12 9.94
C GLY A 160 33.84 -8.30 10.65
N GLU A 161 32.76 -7.72 10.11
CA GLU A 161 31.44 -7.76 10.72
C GLU A 161 30.51 -8.74 9.99
N SER A 162 29.98 -9.73 10.72
CA SER A 162 28.92 -10.65 10.25
C SER A 162 27.54 -9.99 10.15
N GLN A 163 27.47 -8.65 10.06
CA GLN A 163 26.21 -7.92 10.04
C GLN A 163 25.46 -8.00 8.69
N MET A 164 26.13 -8.40 7.61
CA MET A 164 25.54 -8.49 6.27
C MET A 164 24.63 -9.72 6.05
N ASP A 165 24.55 -10.66 6.99
CA ASP A 165 23.62 -11.81 6.91
C ASP A 165 22.15 -11.41 7.12
N LYS A 166 21.89 -10.12 7.40
CA LYS A 166 20.55 -9.58 7.64
C LYS A 166 19.89 -9.15 6.33
N ILE A 167 19.42 -10.13 5.57
CA ILE A 167 18.44 -9.87 4.51
C ILE A 167 17.13 -9.47 5.18
N TYR A 168 16.53 -8.35 4.74
CA TYR A 168 15.22 -7.94 5.23
C TYR A 168 14.21 -9.08 5.00
N LYS A 169 13.41 -9.37 6.03
CA LYS A 169 12.33 -10.36 5.91
C LYS A 169 11.14 -9.74 5.20
N ARG A 170 10.23 -10.57 4.68
CA ARG A 170 8.94 -10.08 4.17
C ARG A 170 8.27 -9.24 5.25
N ILE A 171 7.90 -8.02 4.87
CA ILE A 171 7.20 -7.05 5.70
C ILE A 171 5.74 -7.09 5.27
N ASN A 172 4.87 -7.54 6.16
CA ASN A 172 3.42 -7.60 5.94
C ASN A 172 2.78 -6.32 6.47
N TRP A 173 2.32 -5.47 5.56
CA TRP A 173 1.72 -4.17 5.87
C TRP A 173 0.41 -3.99 5.12
N GLU A 174 -0.66 -3.71 5.85
CA GLU A 174 -1.86 -3.13 5.28
C GLU A 174 -1.51 -1.73 4.77
N THR A 175 -1.71 -1.50 3.47
CA THR A 175 -1.37 -0.23 2.82
C THR A 175 -2.46 0.28 1.91
N SER A 176 -3.61 -0.41 1.80
CA SER A 176 -4.71 0.01 0.92
C SER A 176 -5.50 1.19 1.48
N THR A 177 -5.32 1.49 2.76
CA THR A 177 -5.95 2.63 3.43
C THR A 177 -5.09 3.90 3.36
N CYS A 178 -5.75 5.04 3.27
CA CYS A 178 -5.11 6.35 3.39
C CYS A 178 -6.01 7.30 4.17
N ASN A 179 -5.40 8.33 4.74
CA ASN A 179 -6.16 9.43 5.31
C ASN A 179 -5.99 10.66 4.45
N GLY A 180 -6.95 10.87 3.55
CA GLY A 180 -6.91 11.89 2.50
C GLY A 180 -7.29 11.29 1.15
N SER A 181 -6.56 11.66 0.10
CA SER A 181 -6.75 11.13 -1.26
C SER A 181 -5.39 10.86 -1.91
N MET A 182 -5.05 9.58 -2.05
CA MET A 182 -3.82 9.14 -2.73
C MET A 182 -3.89 7.66 -3.10
N ASP A 183 -3.01 7.24 -4.01
CA ASP A 183 -2.76 5.83 -4.35
C ASP A 183 -1.51 5.34 -3.61
N SER A 184 -1.72 4.77 -2.42
CA SER A 184 -0.67 4.24 -1.55
C SER A 184 0.06 3.04 -2.17
N SER A 185 -0.67 2.21 -2.92
CA SER A 185 -0.15 0.99 -3.59
C SER A 185 0.97 1.32 -4.58
N ARG A 186 0.92 2.51 -5.18
CA ARG A 186 1.97 3.02 -6.06
C ARG A 186 3.34 3.11 -5.39
N TYR A 187 3.40 3.30 -4.07
CA TYR A 187 4.64 3.55 -3.33
C TYR A 187 5.04 2.42 -2.39
N LEU A 188 4.07 1.72 -1.78
CA LEU A 188 4.32 0.74 -0.72
C LEU A 188 3.97 -0.71 -1.09
N SER A 189 3.64 -1.02 -2.35
CA SER A 189 3.37 -2.39 -2.80
C SER A 189 4.61 -3.30 -2.85
N ASN A 190 5.80 -2.73 -3.03
CA ASN A 190 7.05 -3.50 -3.14
C ASN A 190 7.79 -3.59 -1.80
N GLN A 191 8.29 -4.78 -1.50
CA GLN A 191 9.09 -5.10 -0.32
C GLN A 191 10.37 -4.26 -0.17
N VAL A 192 11.05 -3.91 -1.26
CA VAL A 192 12.23 -3.02 -1.20
C VAL A 192 11.85 -1.65 -0.61
N ALA A 193 10.72 -1.08 -1.05
CA ALA A 193 10.23 0.18 -0.52
C ALA A 193 9.85 0.07 0.96
N ARG A 194 9.17 -1.02 1.34
CA ARG A 194 8.81 -1.29 2.75
C ARG A 194 10.05 -1.40 3.63
N ALA A 195 11.06 -2.15 3.21
CA ALA A 195 12.31 -2.32 3.94
C ALA A 195 13.05 -0.98 4.14
N ILE A 196 13.09 -0.14 3.10
CA ILE A 196 13.67 1.21 3.20
C ILE A 196 12.91 2.04 4.24
N CYS A 197 11.57 2.12 4.15
CA CYS A 197 10.74 2.88 5.07
C CYS A 197 10.85 2.35 6.52
N GLU A 198 10.75 1.04 6.72
CA GLU A 198 10.83 0.41 8.04
C GLU A 198 12.20 0.67 8.69
N SER A 199 13.28 0.48 7.92
CA SER A 199 14.63 0.67 8.42
C SER A 199 14.87 2.11 8.90
N ALA A 200 14.29 3.09 8.19
CA ALA A 200 14.41 4.52 8.45
C ALA A 200 13.25 5.08 9.30
N TYR A 201 12.45 4.22 9.97
CA TYR A 201 11.32 4.67 10.76
C TYR A 201 11.73 5.30 12.11
N GLU A 202 12.68 4.73 12.83
CA GLU A 202 13.04 5.25 14.16
C GLU A 202 13.80 6.58 14.09
N LYS A 203 14.74 6.68 13.12
CA LYS A 203 15.59 7.86 12.94
C LYS A 203 16.04 7.98 11.48
N PRO A 204 16.40 9.19 11.01
CA PRO A 204 16.96 9.38 9.68
C PRO A 204 18.26 8.59 9.47
N LEU A 205 18.35 7.86 8.35
CA LEU A 205 19.49 7.04 7.96
C LEU A 205 20.05 7.44 6.61
N THR A 206 21.36 7.33 6.43
CA THR A 206 22.03 7.42 5.12
C THR A 206 21.75 6.17 4.29
N VAL A 207 21.99 6.24 2.97
CA VAL A 207 21.87 5.08 2.06
C VAL A 207 22.68 3.89 2.56
N GLU A 208 23.89 4.12 3.06
CA GLU A 208 24.77 3.04 3.54
C GLU A 208 24.23 2.41 4.84
N GLU A 209 23.69 3.22 5.76
CA GLU A 209 23.05 2.70 6.99
C GLU A 209 21.78 1.89 6.66
N ILE A 210 20.98 2.32 5.67
CA ILE A 210 19.81 1.57 5.18
C ILE A 210 20.26 0.24 4.55
N SER A 211 21.30 0.28 3.72
CA SER A 211 21.89 -0.91 3.08
C SER A 211 22.35 -1.93 4.11
N LEU A 212 23.11 -1.49 5.12
CA LEU A 212 23.58 -2.36 6.20
C LEU A 212 22.43 -2.93 7.06
N LYS A 213 21.37 -2.15 7.30
CA LYS A 213 20.24 -2.58 8.13
C LYS A 213 19.30 -3.56 7.41
N THR A 214 19.22 -3.50 6.09
CA THR A 214 18.28 -4.28 5.27
C THR A 214 18.94 -5.39 4.44
N GLY A 215 20.27 -5.37 4.31
CA GLY A 215 21.00 -6.24 3.40
C GLY A 215 20.84 -5.87 1.91
N LEU A 216 20.06 -4.82 1.58
CA LEU A 216 19.86 -4.38 0.21
C LEU A 216 21.11 -3.65 -0.31
N PRO A 217 21.59 -3.94 -1.53
CA PRO A 217 22.57 -3.09 -2.19
C PRO A 217 22.12 -1.63 -2.27
N SER A 218 23.04 -0.71 -1.96
CA SER A 218 22.80 0.74 -1.99
C SER A 218 22.23 1.22 -3.32
N MET A 219 22.56 0.55 -4.44
CA MET A 219 22.03 0.87 -5.76
C MET A 219 20.50 0.75 -5.83
N TYR A 220 19.93 -0.33 -5.29
CA TYR A 220 18.47 -0.51 -5.27
C TYR A 220 17.78 0.51 -4.37
N ILE A 221 18.44 0.91 -3.28
CA ILE A 221 17.95 1.96 -2.38
C ILE A 221 17.96 3.31 -3.13
N GLU A 222 19.08 3.65 -3.77
CA GLU A 222 19.23 4.87 -4.58
C GLU A 222 18.20 4.96 -5.70
N ASP A 223 17.90 3.86 -6.38
CA ASP A 223 16.90 3.80 -7.44
C ASP A 223 15.45 3.96 -6.90
N ALA A 224 15.17 3.44 -5.70
CA ALA A 224 13.84 3.52 -5.10
C ALA A 224 13.54 4.90 -4.46
N LEU A 225 14.55 5.55 -3.88
CA LEU A 225 14.40 6.79 -3.10
C LEU A 225 13.68 7.93 -3.84
N PRO A 226 14.00 8.27 -5.12
CA PRO A 226 13.31 9.34 -5.83
C PRO A 226 11.79 9.17 -5.89
N LYS A 227 11.31 7.93 -6.10
CA LYS A 227 9.88 7.62 -6.15
C LYS A 227 9.24 7.75 -4.76
N LEU A 228 9.92 7.32 -3.71
CA LEU A 228 9.43 7.42 -2.33
C LEU A 228 9.40 8.86 -1.82
N ILE A 229 10.35 9.70 -2.25
CA ILE A 229 10.39 11.14 -1.94
C ILE A 229 9.35 11.91 -2.74
N TYR A 230 9.07 11.49 -3.98
CA TYR A 230 7.99 12.07 -4.77
C TYR A 230 6.63 11.79 -4.14
N GLY A 231 6.42 10.57 -3.66
CA GLY A 231 5.20 10.19 -2.94
C GLY A 231 5.21 10.49 -1.44
N ASP A 232 6.09 11.36 -0.93
CA ASP A 232 6.16 11.72 0.49
C ASP A 232 6.18 10.54 1.48
N ALA A 233 6.59 9.34 1.05
CA ALA A 233 6.76 8.15 1.90
C ALA A 233 8.08 8.24 2.67
N ILE A 234 9.09 8.85 2.03
CA ILE A 234 10.39 9.18 2.61
C ILE A 234 10.61 10.68 2.54
N GLU A 235 11.06 11.28 3.65
CA GLU A 235 11.58 12.63 3.71
C GLU A 235 13.12 12.60 3.67
N GLN A 236 13.73 13.52 2.92
CA GLN A 236 15.18 13.69 2.88
C GLN A 236 15.61 14.84 3.80
N VAL A 237 16.49 14.53 4.75
CA VAL A 237 17.10 15.47 5.71
C VAL A 237 18.60 15.51 5.46
N GLY A 238 19.06 16.44 4.63
CA GLY A 238 20.45 16.48 4.16
C GLY A 238 20.79 15.23 3.34
N ASN A 239 21.75 14.43 3.80
CA ASN A 239 22.13 13.15 3.19
C ASN A 239 21.49 11.92 3.86
N ARG A 240 20.51 12.14 4.74
CA ARG A 240 19.76 11.10 5.45
C ARG A 240 18.30 11.09 4.99
N TYR A 241 17.63 9.97 5.22
CA TYR A 241 16.28 9.67 4.79
C TYR A 241 15.48 9.11 5.95
N ALA A 242 14.21 9.50 6.09
CA ALA A 242 13.33 9.04 7.16
C ALA A 242 11.93 8.73 6.62
N ALA A 243 11.29 7.69 7.14
CA ALA A 243 9.88 7.43 6.82
C ALA A 243 9.00 8.59 7.31
N ASN A 244 8.04 9.01 6.49
CA ASN A 244 7.20 10.17 6.74
C ASN A 244 5.73 9.78 7.05
N PHE A 245 5.54 8.60 7.62
CA PHE A 245 4.23 8.10 8.06
C PHE A 245 4.39 7.24 9.31
N ILE A 246 3.34 7.16 10.13
CA ILE A 246 3.29 6.27 11.29
C ILE A 246 3.12 4.82 10.81
N ILE A 247 3.91 3.91 11.39
CA ILE A 247 3.73 2.46 11.24
C ILE A 247 3.12 1.97 12.54
N LEU A 248 1.86 1.54 12.52
CA LEU A 248 1.23 0.91 13.68
C LEU A 248 1.68 -0.56 13.76
N ARG A 249 2.57 -0.84 14.71
CA ARG A 249 3.13 -2.18 14.89
C ARG A 249 2.14 -3.11 15.60
N LEU A 250 2.23 -4.41 15.31
CA LEU A 250 1.36 -5.43 15.93
C LEU A 250 1.43 -5.38 17.46
N LYS A 251 2.63 -5.25 18.02
CA LYS A 251 2.86 -5.16 19.48
C LYS A 251 2.21 -3.93 20.13
N ASP A 252 2.08 -2.85 19.38
CA ASP A 252 1.54 -1.58 19.88
C ASP A 252 0.01 -1.61 19.73
N ARG A 253 -0.48 -2.18 18.62
CA ARG A 253 -1.90 -2.46 18.41
C ARG A 253 -2.50 -3.37 19.49
N GLU A 254 -1.83 -4.44 19.89
CA GLU A 254 -2.29 -5.33 20.97
C GLU A 254 -2.56 -4.56 22.29
N LYS A 255 -1.72 -3.56 22.60
CA LYS A 255 -1.92 -2.68 23.77
C LYS A 255 -3.11 -1.76 23.58
N LEU A 256 -3.27 -1.20 22.40
CA LEU A 256 -4.38 -0.30 22.09
C LEU A 256 -5.73 -1.02 22.16
N GLU A 257 -5.84 -2.23 21.62
CA GLU A 257 -7.05 -3.06 21.67
C GLU A 257 -7.53 -3.35 23.10
N LYS A 258 -6.61 -3.58 24.03
CA LYS A 258 -6.95 -3.79 25.46
C LYS A 258 -7.69 -2.60 26.07
N ASN A 259 -7.52 -1.39 25.52
CA ASN A 259 -8.26 -0.21 25.96
C ASN A 259 -9.67 -0.13 25.35
N ILE A 260 -9.88 -0.68 24.15
CA ILE A 260 -11.18 -0.64 23.45
C ILE A 260 -12.15 -1.68 24.01
N ARG A 261 -11.68 -2.92 24.22
CA ARG A 261 -12.53 -4.07 24.60
C ARG A 261 -13.49 -3.81 25.78
N PRO A 262 -13.09 -3.12 26.87
CA PRO A 262 -14.00 -2.86 27.99
C PRO A 262 -15.23 -2.03 27.65
N LEU A 263 -15.16 -1.15 26.63
CA LEU A 263 -16.27 -0.27 26.26
C LEU A 263 -17.24 -0.92 25.25
N VAL A 264 -16.85 -2.02 24.59
CA VAL A 264 -17.65 -2.61 23.51
C VAL A 264 -19.07 -2.95 23.98
N LYS A 265 -19.19 -3.59 25.14
CA LYS A 265 -20.50 -3.98 25.71
C LYS A 265 -21.32 -2.77 26.16
N ASP A 266 -20.69 -1.79 26.82
CA ASP A 266 -21.37 -0.56 27.24
C ASP A 266 -21.97 0.19 26.04
N ILE A 267 -21.21 0.28 24.94
CA ILE A 267 -21.66 0.91 23.70
C ILE A 267 -22.76 0.07 23.04
N ALA A 268 -22.61 -1.26 22.99
CA ALA A 268 -23.63 -2.14 22.44
C ALA A 268 -24.96 -2.04 23.23
N ASP A 269 -24.91 -2.03 24.56
CA ASP A 269 -26.08 -1.83 25.43
C ASP A 269 -26.79 -0.51 25.13
N TYR A 270 -26.00 0.57 24.94
CA TYR A 270 -26.53 1.87 24.56
C TYR A 270 -27.26 1.82 23.21
N PHE A 271 -26.64 1.26 22.17
CA PHE A 271 -27.22 1.22 20.83
C PHE A 271 -28.39 0.25 20.71
N GLU A 272 -28.35 -0.91 21.39
CA GLU A 272 -29.48 -1.84 21.43
C GLU A 272 -30.74 -1.16 21.99
N LYS A 273 -30.60 -0.46 23.13
CA LYS A 273 -31.70 0.32 23.70
C LYS A 273 -32.12 1.44 22.76
N ARG A 274 -31.15 2.19 22.22
CA ARG A 274 -31.45 3.34 21.35
C ARG A 274 -32.23 2.93 20.10
N PHE A 275 -31.81 1.85 19.44
CA PHE A 275 -32.44 1.31 18.25
C PHE A 275 -33.88 0.87 18.52
N ARG A 276 -34.11 0.19 19.64
CA ARG A 276 -35.46 -0.18 20.09
C ARG A 276 -36.34 1.04 20.30
N ASP A 277 -35.84 2.05 21.01
CA ASP A 277 -36.60 3.24 21.37
C ASP A 277 -36.92 4.15 20.16
N CYS A 278 -36.06 4.16 19.13
CA CYS A 278 -36.23 5.04 17.97
C CYS A 278 -36.82 4.36 16.72
N ALA A 279 -36.98 3.03 16.70
CA ALA A 279 -37.44 2.29 15.52
C ALA A 279 -38.74 2.86 14.93
N GLY A 280 -39.75 3.14 15.77
CA GLY A 280 -41.01 3.72 15.32
C GLY A 280 -40.87 5.13 14.73
N ALA A 281 -39.98 5.96 15.29
CA ALA A 281 -39.73 7.30 14.78
C ALA A 281 -39.01 7.29 13.43
N VAL A 282 -38.03 6.38 13.26
CA VAL A 282 -37.31 6.19 11.99
C VAL A 282 -38.25 5.69 10.90
N GLY A 283 -39.10 4.70 11.19
CA GLY A 283 -40.08 4.17 10.24
C GLY A 283 -41.14 5.19 9.79
N ALA A 284 -41.36 6.25 10.58
CA ALA A 284 -42.25 7.36 10.23
C ALA A 284 -41.59 8.45 9.37
N MET A 285 -40.27 8.42 9.15
CA MET A 285 -39.58 9.37 8.27
C MET A 285 -39.94 9.14 6.80
N GLU A 286 -39.61 10.07 5.90
CA GLU A 286 -40.03 10.04 4.48
C GLU A 286 -38.87 9.79 3.50
N PHE A 287 -37.91 8.93 3.84
CA PHE A 287 -36.81 8.55 2.95
C PHE A 287 -36.98 7.13 2.39
N TYR A 288 -36.33 6.82 1.26
CA TYR A 288 -36.35 5.48 0.68
C TYR A 288 -35.51 4.50 1.51
N GLY A 289 -36.07 3.35 1.88
CA GLY A 289 -35.46 2.37 2.78
C GLY A 289 -35.78 2.59 4.27
N ARG A 290 -36.74 3.45 4.60
CA ARG A 290 -37.23 3.68 5.98
C ARG A 290 -37.78 2.44 6.67
N ASP A 291 -38.21 1.46 5.88
CA ASP A 291 -38.85 0.20 6.27
C ASP A 291 -37.85 -0.96 6.39
N TYR A 292 -36.56 -0.74 6.14
CA TYR A 292 -35.50 -1.73 6.32
C TYR A 292 -35.29 -2.17 7.78
N GLY A 293 -35.92 -1.50 8.73
CA GLY A 293 -35.75 -1.81 10.15
C GLY A 293 -34.38 -1.40 10.70
N MET A 294 -34.24 -1.48 12.03
CA MET A 294 -33.00 -1.10 12.70
C MET A 294 -31.91 -2.17 12.60
N GLU A 295 -32.30 -3.40 12.33
CA GLU A 295 -31.43 -4.52 12.00
C GLU A 295 -30.50 -4.20 10.81
N ARG A 296 -31.00 -3.41 9.86
CA ARG A 296 -30.27 -2.97 8.67
C ARG A 296 -29.81 -1.53 8.77
N LEU A 297 -30.67 -0.58 9.15
CA LEU A 297 -30.31 0.84 9.27
C LEU A 297 -29.30 1.10 10.40
N GLY A 298 -29.16 0.18 11.36
CA GLY A 298 -28.14 0.23 12.40
C GLY A 298 -26.71 0.21 11.86
N TYR A 299 -26.47 -0.40 10.69
CA TYR A 299 -25.18 -0.34 9.98
C TYR A 299 -24.81 1.06 9.49
N ILE A 300 -25.79 1.97 9.38
CA ILE A 300 -25.58 3.39 9.08
C ILE A 300 -25.51 4.18 10.38
N ALA A 301 -26.47 3.96 11.28
CA ALA A 301 -26.64 4.74 12.49
C ALA A 301 -25.48 4.61 13.48
N LEU A 302 -24.96 3.39 13.71
CA LEU A 302 -23.87 3.15 14.65
C LEU A 302 -22.57 3.86 14.24
N PRO A 303 -22.02 3.65 13.01
CA PRO A 303 -20.80 4.35 12.60
C PRO A 303 -20.98 5.87 12.57
N LEU A 304 -22.12 6.36 12.07
CA LEU A 304 -22.42 7.79 12.00
C LEU A 304 -22.37 8.44 13.39
N SER A 305 -23.04 7.80 14.35
CA SER A 305 -23.15 8.29 15.72
C SER A 305 -21.81 8.26 16.46
N LEU A 306 -21.09 7.15 16.42
CA LEU A 306 -19.78 7.02 17.08
C LEU A 306 -18.71 7.92 16.46
N ARG A 307 -18.63 8.00 15.12
CA ARG A 307 -17.69 8.91 14.43
C ARG A 307 -17.97 10.36 14.81
N GLY A 308 -19.25 10.76 14.80
CA GLY A 308 -19.69 12.09 15.24
C GLY A 308 -19.29 12.38 16.68
N LYS A 309 -19.58 11.46 17.61
CA LYS A 309 -19.24 11.65 19.03
C LYS A 309 -17.73 11.75 19.27
N VAL A 310 -16.93 10.88 18.67
CA VAL A 310 -15.47 10.92 18.77
C VAL A 310 -14.93 12.24 18.23
N ARG A 311 -15.45 12.70 17.08
CA ARG A 311 -15.11 13.99 16.49
C ARG A 311 -15.45 15.14 17.44
N ASP A 312 -16.62 15.17 18.04
CA ASP A 312 -17.06 16.25 18.94
C ASP A 312 -16.23 16.30 20.22
N ILE A 313 -15.97 15.14 20.85
CA ILE A 313 -15.10 15.03 22.03
C ILE A 313 -13.70 15.57 21.73
N LYS A 314 -13.14 15.25 20.56
CA LYS A 314 -11.82 15.75 20.15
C LYS A 314 -11.84 17.24 19.82
N ASN A 315 -12.84 17.70 19.07
CA ASN A 315 -12.91 19.09 18.62
C ASN A 315 -13.20 20.08 19.74
N SER A 316 -13.80 19.63 20.85
CA SER A 316 -13.93 20.43 22.07
C SER A 316 -12.60 20.75 22.76
N ARG A 317 -11.50 20.09 22.36
CA ARG A 317 -10.14 20.29 22.91
C ARG A 317 -9.18 20.74 21.80
N PRO A 318 -8.63 21.97 21.84
CA PRO A 318 -7.76 22.49 20.77
C PRO A 318 -6.60 21.56 20.40
N ASP A 319 -5.92 20.97 21.39
CA ASP A 319 -4.75 20.10 21.18
C ASP A 319 -5.07 18.73 20.55
N TRP A 320 -6.35 18.38 20.44
CA TRP A 320 -6.82 17.09 19.92
C TRP A 320 -7.44 17.21 18.54
N LYS A 321 -7.59 18.43 18.01
CA LYS A 321 -8.09 18.67 16.67
C LYS A 321 -7.20 17.98 15.64
N ASN A 322 -7.83 17.42 14.62
CA ASN A 322 -7.09 16.92 13.47
C ASN A 322 -6.42 18.11 12.77
N GLY A 323 -5.12 17.98 12.46
CA GLY A 323 -4.42 18.93 11.61
C GLY A 323 -4.96 18.90 10.16
N PRO A 324 -4.53 19.84 9.30
CA PRO A 324 -4.86 19.78 7.88
C PRO A 324 -4.23 18.55 7.23
N TYR A 325 -4.82 18.11 6.12
CA TYR A 325 -4.16 17.14 5.24
C TYR A 325 -3.09 17.85 4.41
N PRO A 326 -1.83 17.41 4.44
CA PRO A 326 -0.78 18.02 3.65
C PRO A 326 -1.04 17.77 2.16
N PRO A 327 -0.84 18.77 1.27
CA PRO A 327 -0.82 18.53 -0.17
C PRO A 327 0.40 17.69 -0.54
N ARG A 328 0.25 16.84 -1.56
CA ARG A 328 1.31 15.91 -2.02
C ARG A 328 1.74 16.25 -3.44
N LYS A 329 2.98 15.91 -3.79
CA LYS A 329 3.55 16.23 -5.14
C LYS A 329 2.89 15.45 -6.28
N ASP A 330 2.20 14.36 -5.97
CA ASP A 330 1.46 13.54 -6.92
C ASP A 330 0.04 14.02 -7.19
N GLY A 331 -0.34 15.18 -6.64
CA GLY A 331 -1.67 15.77 -6.78
C GLY A 331 -2.69 15.28 -5.74
N GLY A 332 -2.29 14.32 -4.89
CA GLY A 332 -3.07 13.89 -3.74
C GLY A 332 -2.93 14.82 -2.53
N TYR A 333 -3.53 14.41 -1.42
CA TYR A 333 -3.33 15.03 -0.11
C TYR A 333 -3.45 13.99 1.01
N GLY A 334 -2.83 14.25 2.16
CA GLY A 334 -2.93 13.39 3.33
C GLY A 334 -1.72 12.52 3.60
N TRP A 335 -1.91 11.52 4.46
CA TRP A 335 -0.84 10.65 4.97
C TRP A 335 -1.13 9.18 4.66
N PHE A 336 -0.06 8.38 4.61
CA PHE A 336 -0.17 6.93 4.61
C PHE A 336 -0.71 6.45 5.94
N ILE A 337 -1.66 5.51 5.88
CA ILE A 337 -2.09 4.71 7.02
C ILE A 337 -1.47 3.34 6.80
N VAL A 338 -0.57 2.94 7.69
CA VAL A 338 0.21 1.70 7.56
C VAL A 338 0.17 0.96 8.88
N GLU A 339 -0.36 -0.25 8.82
CA GLU A 339 -0.46 -1.15 9.97
C GLU A 339 0.26 -2.46 9.63
N GLU A 340 1.03 -2.98 10.58
CA GLU A 340 1.53 -4.35 10.47
C GLU A 340 0.38 -5.35 10.59
N THR A 341 0.45 -6.42 9.80
CA THR A 341 -0.54 -7.49 9.81
C THR A 341 0.12 -8.87 9.84
N ASN A 342 -0.54 -9.83 10.48
CA ASN A 342 -0.13 -11.23 10.43
C ASN A 342 -0.64 -11.94 9.16
N ASP A 343 -1.52 -11.28 8.39
CA ASP A 343 -2.04 -11.83 7.14
C ASP A 343 -1.00 -11.78 6.03
N GLU A 344 -0.79 -12.91 5.34
CA GLU A 344 0.23 -13.04 4.30
C GLU A 344 -0.10 -12.23 3.03
N ASN A 345 -1.38 -11.88 2.86
CA ASN A 345 -1.92 -11.09 1.75
C ASN A 345 -2.10 -9.61 2.11
N ASP A 346 -1.41 -9.14 3.17
CA ASP A 346 -1.41 -7.75 3.62
C ASP A 346 -2.80 -7.22 4.04
N GLN A 347 -3.72 -8.09 4.46
CA GLN A 347 -5.07 -7.66 4.82
C GLN A 347 -5.13 -6.99 6.20
N ALA A 348 -6.03 -6.00 6.31
CA ALA A 348 -6.37 -5.34 7.56
C ALA A 348 -6.98 -6.34 8.56
N ASP A 349 -7.08 -5.91 9.82
CA ASP A 349 -7.84 -6.68 10.83
C ASP A 349 -9.29 -6.89 10.42
N GLU A 350 -9.87 -8.02 10.79
CA GLU A 350 -11.27 -8.32 10.48
C GLU A 350 -12.25 -7.28 11.07
N TYR A 351 -11.94 -6.67 12.22
CA TYR A 351 -12.78 -5.65 12.85
C TYR A 351 -12.41 -4.22 12.45
N SER A 352 -11.41 -4.02 11.57
CA SER A 352 -11.14 -2.70 11.00
C SER A 352 -12.39 -2.16 10.31
N SER A 353 -12.75 -0.91 10.59
CA SER A 353 -13.90 -0.25 9.99
C SER A 353 -13.48 0.95 9.14
N GLY A 354 -14.18 1.17 8.03
CA GLY A 354 -13.88 2.23 7.09
C GLY A 354 -15.13 2.93 6.56
N CYS A 355 -14.89 4.00 5.80
CA CYS A 355 -15.92 4.75 5.11
C CYS A 355 -15.41 5.05 3.70
N ASN A 356 -15.99 4.36 2.74
CA ASN A 356 -15.71 4.63 1.34
C ASN A 356 -16.72 5.64 0.81
N ILE A 357 -16.22 6.68 0.12
CA ILE A 357 -17.02 7.77 -0.39
C ILE A 357 -16.90 7.79 -1.92
N ALA A 358 -18.04 7.60 -2.59
CA ALA A 358 -18.16 7.79 -4.03
C ALA A 358 -18.82 9.15 -4.30
N ASP A 359 -17.98 10.19 -4.38
CA ASP A 359 -18.43 11.57 -4.61
C ASP A 359 -18.81 11.80 -6.08
N GLY A 360 -20.04 12.24 -6.31
CA GLY A 360 -20.56 12.67 -7.59
C GLY A 360 -21.05 14.12 -7.50
N ALA A 361 -20.96 14.87 -8.60
CA ALA A 361 -21.28 16.31 -8.62
C ALA A 361 -22.71 16.68 -8.12
N ALA A 362 -23.61 15.71 -7.98
CA ALA A 362 -25.01 15.88 -7.58
C ALA A 362 -25.40 15.17 -6.27
N GLY A 363 -24.52 14.37 -5.67
CA GLY A 363 -24.85 13.51 -4.53
C GLY A 363 -23.73 12.52 -4.22
N VAL A 364 -23.78 11.91 -3.04
CA VAL A 364 -22.70 11.08 -2.53
C VAL A 364 -23.24 9.72 -2.09
N ILE A 365 -22.59 8.65 -2.55
CA ILE A 365 -22.82 7.31 -1.99
C ILE A 365 -21.73 7.04 -0.96
N TYR A 366 -22.17 6.74 0.26
CA TYR A 366 -21.33 6.32 1.37
C TYR A 366 -21.41 4.81 1.52
N TYR A 367 -20.31 4.20 1.93
CA TYR A 367 -20.26 2.80 2.32
C TYR A 367 -19.47 2.67 3.63
N TYR A 368 -20.19 2.53 4.74
CA TYR A 368 -19.58 2.09 6.00
C TYR A 368 -19.39 0.59 5.96
N HIS A 369 -18.15 0.16 6.12
CA HIS A 369 -17.79 -1.24 6.01
C HIS A 369 -16.97 -1.69 7.21
N ILE A 370 -17.05 -3.00 7.46
CA ILE A 370 -16.21 -3.73 8.40
C ILE A 370 -15.43 -4.73 7.56
N ARG A 371 -14.11 -4.83 7.78
CA ARG A 371 -13.22 -5.59 6.91
C ARG A 371 -13.66 -7.04 6.75
N LYS A 372 -14.14 -7.68 7.82
CA LYS A 372 -14.68 -9.05 7.84
C LYS A 372 -15.74 -9.31 6.77
N TYR A 373 -16.56 -8.31 6.44
CA TYR A 373 -17.65 -8.40 5.47
C TYR A 373 -17.43 -7.53 4.23
N PHE A 374 -16.24 -6.95 4.08
CA PHE A 374 -15.96 -6.02 3.00
C PHE A 374 -15.69 -6.77 1.70
N ASP A 375 -16.58 -6.55 0.73
CA ASP A 375 -16.38 -6.93 -0.67
C ASP A 375 -15.96 -5.71 -1.50
N SER A 376 -14.81 -5.84 -2.19
CA SER A 376 -14.27 -4.75 -3.02
C SER A 376 -15.16 -4.38 -4.20
N ASN A 377 -15.95 -5.31 -4.75
CA ASN A 377 -16.85 -5.08 -5.89
C ASN A 377 -18.08 -4.24 -5.51
N VAL A 378 -18.42 -4.15 -4.22
CA VAL A 378 -19.45 -3.21 -3.76
C VAL A 378 -19.00 -1.77 -3.99
N TYR A 379 -17.71 -1.47 -3.88
CA TYR A 379 -17.17 -0.12 -4.07
C TYR A 379 -16.54 0.11 -5.46
N HIS A 380 -15.73 -0.84 -5.91
CA HIS A 380 -15.03 -0.85 -7.20
C HIS A 380 -15.81 -1.67 -8.26
N ASN A 381 -15.24 -1.87 -9.45
CA ASN A 381 -15.72 -2.86 -10.44
C ASN A 381 -17.22 -2.81 -10.76
N GLY A 382 -17.76 -1.61 -11.01
CA GLY A 382 -19.19 -1.45 -11.28
C GLY A 382 -20.07 -1.31 -10.03
N GLY A 383 -19.48 -1.16 -8.84
CA GLY A 383 -20.14 -0.87 -7.58
C GLY A 383 -20.51 0.61 -7.39
N THR A 384 -20.48 1.10 -6.15
CA THR A 384 -20.95 2.45 -5.80
C THR A 384 -20.20 3.58 -6.49
N ARG A 385 -18.90 3.44 -6.79
CA ARG A 385 -18.17 4.44 -7.61
C ARG A 385 -18.78 4.60 -9.00
N TRP A 386 -19.14 3.49 -9.62
CA TRP A 386 -19.73 3.47 -10.96
C TRP A 386 -21.16 4.03 -10.94
N LEU A 387 -21.96 3.63 -9.94
CA LEU A 387 -23.30 4.17 -9.73
C LEU A 387 -23.28 5.70 -9.56
N SER A 388 -22.35 6.21 -8.75
CA SER A 388 -22.18 7.65 -8.49
C SER A 388 -21.77 8.41 -9.75
N GLN A 389 -20.79 7.90 -10.51
CA GLN A 389 -20.34 8.52 -11.77
C GLN A 389 -21.45 8.63 -12.82
N ARG A 390 -22.35 7.64 -12.89
CA ARG A 390 -23.49 7.63 -13.83
C ARG A 390 -24.77 8.24 -13.27
N LYS A 391 -24.71 8.78 -12.04
CA LYS A 391 -25.85 9.40 -11.34
C LYS A 391 -27.07 8.47 -11.31
N ILE A 392 -26.85 7.18 -11.06
CA ILE A 392 -27.93 6.19 -11.05
C ILE A 392 -28.92 6.45 -9.91
N PRO A 393 -28.50 6.69 -8.65
CA PRO A 393 -29.46 6.94 -7.56
C PRO A 393 -30.41 8.10 -7.83
N GLN A 394 -29.92 9.17 -8.47
CA GLN A 394 -30.70 10.36 -8.83
C GLN A 394 -31.78 10.10 -9.88
N GLN A 395 -31.62 9.05 -10.66
CA GLN A 395 -32.57 8.64 -11.68
C GLN A 395 -33.59 7.62 -11.14
N CYS A 396 -33.38 7.10 -9.93
CA CYS A 396 -34.22 6.09 -9.31
C CYS A 396 -35.22 6.75 -8.35
N ARG A 397 -36.43 7.03 -8.83
CA ARG A 397 -37.50 7.58 -7.99
C ARG A 397 -37.97 6.54 -6.98
N ASP A 398 -37.97 6.89 -5.70
CA ASP A 398 -38.35 5.99 -4.61
C ASP A 398 -37.59 4.65 -4.68
N GLY A 399 -36.31 4.72 -5.08
CA GLY A 399 -35.42 3.57 -5.23
C GLY A 399 -35.67 2.69 -6.46
N MET A 400 -36.75 2.91 -7.22
CA MET A 400 -37.07 2.12 -8.41
C MET A 400 -36.12 2.47 -9.57
N VAL A 401 -35.46 1.46 -10.12
CA VAL A 401 -34.59 1.58 -11.30
C VAL A 401 -35.47 1.62 -12.57
N PRO A 402 -35.48 2.73 -13.33
CA PRO A 402 -36.30 2.86 -14.53
C PRO A 402 -35.98 1.81 -15.59
N ALA A 403 -37.01 1.34 -16.29
CA ALA A 403 -36.85 0.42 -17.42
C ALA A 403 -35.97 1.03 -18.52
N GLY A 404 -35.00 0.27 -19.00
CA GLY A 404 -34.05 0.71 -20.03
C GLY A 404 -32.93 1.63 -19.54
N LEU A 405 -32.89 1.99 -18.24
CA LEU A 405 -31.77 2.77 -17.68
C LEU A 405 -30.46 1.98 -17.70
N LEU A 406 -30.53 0.68 -17.47
CA LEU A 406 -29.39 -0.23 -17.34
C LEU A 406 -29.50 -1.37 -18.37
N SER A 407 -28.36 -1.80 -18.92
CA SER A 407 -28.30 -3.01 -19.75
C SER A 407 -28.47 -4.29 -18.92
N GLU A 408 -28.76 -5.42 -19.57
CA GLU A 408 -28.87 -6.71 -18.87
C GLU A 408 -27.58 -7.10 -18.12
N GLU A 409 -26.42 -6.80 -18.72
CA GLU A 409 -25.11 -7.04 -18.10
C GLU A 409 -24.91 -6.17 -16.85
N GLU A 410 -25.30 -4.89 -16.92
CA GLU A 410 -25.21 -3.95 -15.79
C GLU A 410 -26.15 -4.35 -14.65
N LEU A 411 -27.37 -4.79 -14.97
CA LEU A 411 -28.32 -5.33 -14.01
C LEU A 411 -27.78 -6.59 -13.32
N ALA A 412 -27.29 -7.55 -14.11
CA ALA A 412 -26.72 -8.79 -13.57
C ALA A 412 -25.55 -8.50 -12.60
N ARG A 413 -24.66 -7.59 -12.97
CA ARG A 413 -23.54 -7.17 -12.12
C ARG A 413 -24.00 -6.50 -10.82
N LEU A 414 -24.97 -5.59 -10.88
CA LEU A 414 -25.46 -4.89 -9.67
C LEU A 414 -26.26 -5.82 -8.75
N LEU A 415 -26.96 -6.82 -9.30
CA LEU A 415 -27.59 -7.90 -8.52
C LEU A 415 -26.53 -8.75 -7.82
N GLN A 416 -25.46 -9.14 -8.52
CA GLN A 416 -24.36 -9.90 -7.95
C GLN A 416 -23.66 -9.11 -6.82
N ASN A 417 -23.47 -7.81 -7.01
CA ASN A 417 -22.90 -6.93 -5.99
C ASN A 417 -23.89 -6.55 -4.88
N ASN A 418 -25.13 -7.06 -4.93
CA ASN A 418 -26.21 -6.82 -3.97
C ASN A 418 -26.57 -5.31 -3.79
N LEU A 419 -26.32 -4.50 -4.82
CA LEU A 419 -26.60 -3.06 -4.86
C LEU A 419 -27.99 -2.74 -5.42
N ILE A 420 -28.59 -3.69 -6.15
CA ILE A 420 -30.00 -3.69 -6.51
C ILE A 420 -30.62 -5.04 -6.14
N VAL A 421 -31.93 -5.06 -5.96
CA VAL A 421 -32.73 -6.27 -5.77
C VAL A 421 -33.87 -6.30 -6.80
N LYS A 422 -34.32 -7.49 -7.14
CA LYS A 422 -35.52 -7.67 -7.96
C LYS A 422 -36.71 -7.90 -7.04
N PHE A 423 -37.70 -7.03 -7.10
CA PHE A 423 -38.96 -7.17 -6.38
C PHE A 423 -40.08 -7.29 -7.40
N GLU A 424 -40.79 -8.42 -7.39
CA GLU A 424 -41.74 -8.79 -8.45
C GLU A 424 -41.09 -8.73 -9.85
N ASN A 425 -41.47 -7.74 -10.66
CA ASN A 425 -40.95 -7.51 -12.02
C ASN A 425 -40.08 -6.24 -12.14
N GLU A 426 -39.80 -5.56 -11.03
CA GLU A 426 -39.07 -4.31 -11.00
C GLU A 426 -37.71 -4.49 -10.30
N TYR A 427 -36.76 -3.61 -10.63
CA TYR A 427 -35.46 -3.53 -9.97
C TYR A 427 -35.45 -2.33 -9.04
N MET A 428 -35.03 -2.55 -7.80
CA MET A 428 -34.98 -1.55 -6.74
C MET A 428 -33.55 -1.39 -6.25
N LEU A 429 -33.13 -0.17 -5.91
CA LEU A 429 -31.87 0.06 -5.20
C LEU A 429 -31.91 -0.67 -3.86
N ASN A 430 -30.84 -1.39 -3.54
CA ASN A 430 -30.77 -2.14 -2.30
C ASN A 430 -30.02 -1.36 -1.20
N PHE A 431 -30.24 -0.06 -1.09
CA PHE A 431 -29.66 0.79 -0.06
C PHE A 431 -30.54 2.03 0.17
N ALA A 432 -30.41 2.66 1.33
CA ALA A 432 -31.23 3.81 1.68
C ALA A 432 -30.82 5.06 0.89
N CYS A 433 -31.80 5.88 0.49
CA CYS A 433 -31.57 7.14 -0.23
C CYS A 433 -32.22 8.29 0.52
N PHE A 434 -31.44 9.34 0.79
CA PHE A 434 -31.86 10.49 1.59
C PHE A 434 -31.71 11.79 0.79
N THR A 435 -32.66 12.71 0.95
CA THR A 435 -32.36 14.14 0.77
C THR A 435 -31.44 14.62 1.89
N ARG A 436 -30.81 15.79 1.74
CA ARG A 436 -29.96 16.38 2.79
C ARG A 436 -30.71 16.53 4.13
N GLU A 437 -31.90 17.11 4.08
CA GLU A 437 -32.74 17.36 5.26
C GLU A 437 -33.15 16.05 5.95
N GLN A 438 -33.52 15.03 5.17
CA GLN A 438 -33.86 13.71 5.70
C GLN A 438 -32.68 13.05 6.39
N PHE A 439 -31.49 13.11 5.79
CA PHE A 439 -30.28 12.55 6.39
C PHE A 439 -29.92 13.25 7.70
N ASP A 440 -30.02 14.59 7.75
CA ASP A 440 -29.75 15.35 8.96
C ASP A 440 -30.74 15.00 10.09
N GLY A 441 -32.03 14.84 9.76
CA GLY A 441 -33.04 14.36 10.71
C GLY A 441 -32.79 12.92 11.20
N PHE A 442 -32.40 12.02 10.30
CA PHE A 442 -31.97 10.66 10.64
C PHE A 442 -30.76 10.70 11.58
N ALA A 443 -29.69 11.42 11.22
CA ALA A 443 -28.46 11.55 12.01
C ALA A 443 -28.74 12.11 13.42
N GLN A 444 -29.59 13.14 13.52
CA GLN A 444 -29.94 13.77 14.78
C GLN A 444 -30.64 12.81 15.77
N THR A 445 -31.36 11.81 15.23
CA THR A 445 -32.00 10.76 16.03
C THR A 445 -30.97 9.88 16.74
N PHE A 446 -29.76 9.73 16.21
CA PHE A 446 -28.72 8.89 16.81
C PHE A 446 -27.63 9.67 17.53
N CYS A 447 -27.80 10.99 17.71
CA CYS A 447 -26.87 11.78 18.51
C CYS A 447 -26.75 11.23 19.94
N MET A 448 -25.55 10.79 20.33
CA MET A 448 -25.30 10.20 21.65
C MET A 448 -25.46 11.24 22.76
N LYS A 449 -26.33 10.95 23.72
CA LYS A 449 -26.61 11.78 24.91
C LYS A 449 -26.48 10.94 26.17
N ASP A 450 -25.25 10.57 26.51
CA ASP A 450 -24.93 9.78 27.70
C ASP A 450 -23.61 10.30 28.30
N GLU A 451 -23.70 11.04 29.40
CA GLU A 451 -22.54 11.67 30.03
C GLU A 451 -21.53 10.64 30.56
N ALA A 452 -22.00 9.49 31.04
CA ALA A 452 -21.13 8.45 31.57
C ALA A 452 -20.34 7.79 30.43
N LEU A 453 -20.99 7.52 29.30
CA LEU A 453 -20.32 6.97 28.12
C LEU A 453 -19.40 8.01 27.46
N ASP A 454 -19.79 9.28 27.43
CA ASP A 454 -18.95 10.39 26.95
C ASP A 454 -17.65 10.51 27.76
N GLN A 455 -17.72 10.33 29.08
CA GLN A 455 -16.53 10.30 29.94
C GLN A 455 -15.64 9.08 29.64
N LYS A 456 -16.22 7.88 29.53
CA LYS A 456 -15.47 6.66 29.16
C LYS A 456 -14.78 6.80 27.80
N LEU A 457 -15.47 7.36 26.80
CA LEU A 457 -14.90 7.63 25.47
C LEU A 457 -13.78 8.68 25.53
N THR A 458 -13.95 9.71 26.35
CA THR A 458 -12.90 10.71 26.59
C THR A 458 -11.64 10.08 27.17
N ASP A 459 -11.78 9.22 28.17
CA ASP A 459 -10.65 8.51 28.80
C ASP A 459 -9.97 7.55 27.82
N LEU A 460 -10.75 6.85 26.99
CA LEU A 460 -10.25 6.01 25.91
C LEU A 460 -9.41 6.82 24.91
N ILE A 461 -9.93 7.96 24.43
CA ILE A 461 -9.21 8.84 23.50
C ILE A 461 -7.89 9.32 24.12
N LEU A 462 -7.91 9.73 25.39
CA LEU A 462 -6.72 10.17 26.12
C LEU A 462 -5.67 9.04 26.20
N ASN A 463 -6.07 7.83 26.55
CA ASN A 463 -5.19 6.68 26.71
C ASN A 463 -4.58 6.23 25.36
N ILE A 464 -5.38 6.18 24.31
CA ILE A 464 -4.90 5.87 22.95
C ILE A 464 -3.92 6.94 22.49
N ARG A 465 -4.25 8.22 22.61
CA ARG A 465 -3.36 9.32 22.22
C ARG A 465 -2.04 9.27 22.99
N LYS A 466 -2.08 9.05 24.31
CA LYS A 466 -0.88 8.89 25.15
C LYS A 466 -0.01 7.72 24.68
N SER A 467 -0.63 6.63 24.26
CA SER A 467 0.08 5.47 23.70
C SER A 467 0.78 5.83 22.40
N PHE A 468 0.09 6.47 21.44
CA PHE A 468 0.70 6.96 20.20
C PHE A 468 1.89 7.89 20.47
N THR A 469 1.75 8.87 21.37
CA THR A 469 2.87 9.75 21.76
C THR A 469 4.07 8.98 22.34
N GLY A 470 3.84 7.80 22.93
CA GLY A 470 4.89 6.98 23.51
C GLY A 470 5.74 6.19 22.51
N PHE A 471 5.15 5.76 21.38
CA PHE A 471 5.86 4.93 20.37
C PHE A 471 6.09 5.62 19.02
N VAL A 472 5.40 6.73 18.74
CA VAL A 472 5.58 7.48 17.49
C VAL A 472 6.83 8.36 17.58
N PRO A 473 7.74 8.32 16.59
CA PRO A 473 8.85 9.25 16.52
C PRO A 473 8.37 10.71 16.44
N LYS A 474 8.96 11.60 17.26
CA LYS A 474 8.55 13.02 17.39
C LYS A 474 8.32 13.78 16.08
N ARG A 475 9.07 13.45 15.03
CA ARG A 475 8.91 14.09 13.71
C ARG A 475 7.51 13.88 13.10
N LEU A 476 6.80 12.84 13.52
CA LEU A 476 5.46 12.45 13.04
C LEU A 476 4.35 12.90 14.00
N ASP A 477 4.65 13.69 15.04
CA ASP A 477 3.67 14.10 16.07
C ASP A 477 2.41 14.75 15.47
N SER A 478 2.56 15.50 14.38
CA SER A 478 1.46 16.16 13.67
C SER A 478 0.42 15.19 13.10
N GLN A 479 0.79 13.93 12.89
CA GLN A 479 -0.09 12.88 12.34
C GLN A 479 -0.89 12.16 13.43
N ILE A 480 -0.48 12.25 14.70
CA ILE A 480 -1.04 11.46 15.80
C ILE A 480 -2.54 11.68 15.95
N ASN A 481 -3.00 12.94 15.96
CA ASN A 481 -4.42 13.21 16.21
C ASN A 481 -5.32 12.57 15.14
N GLN A 482 -4.90 12.61 13.88
CA GLN A 482 -5.63 11.96 12.79
C GLN A 482 -5.63 10.43 12.93
N TRP A 483 -4.48 9.83 13.27
CA TRP A 483 -4.36 8.40 13.56
C TRP A 483 -5.24 7.95 14.72
N VAL A 484 -5.31 8.73 15.80
CA VAL A 484 -6.19 8.46 16.94
C VAL A 484 -7.66 8.40 16.49
N SER A 485 -8.10 9.30 15.61
CA SER A 485 -9.45 9.23 15.03
C SER A 485 -9.65 7.93 14.27
N SER A 486 -8.77 7.62 13.31
CA SER A 486 -8.90 6.43 12.47
C SER A 486 -8.91 5.14 13.30
N TYR A 487 -7.99 5.02 14.25
CA TYR A 487 -7.85 3.81 15.07
C TYR A 487 -9.06 3.58 15.99
N ILE A 488 -9.57 4.64 16.63
CA ILE A 488 -10.73 4.53 17.52
C ILE A 488 -11.97 4.02 16.79
N HIS A 489 -12.12 4.36 15.50
CA HIS A 489 -13.22 3.86 14.69
C HIS A 489 -13.20 2.33 14.52
N THR A 490 -12.10 1.62 14.80
CA THR A 490 -12.09 0.14 14.87
C THR A 490 -13.08 -0.39 15.91
N MET A 491 -13.42 0.38 16.96
CA MET A 491 -14.47 -0.03 17.91
C MET A 491 -15.82 -0.28 17.24
N ILE A 492 -16.09 0.39 16.12
CA ILE A 492 -17.34 0.21 15.36
C ILE A 492 -17.45 -1.25 14.90
N GLY A 493 -16.37 -1.84 14.40
CA GLY A 493 -16.38 -3.26 14.01
C GLY A 493 -16.68 -4.17 15.18
N TYR A 494 -16.00 -3.97 16.32
CA TYR A 494 -16.25 -4.75 17.54
C TYR A 494 -17.69 -4.61 18.07
N VAL A 495 -18.24 -3.39 18.07
CA VAL A 495 -19.62 -3.14 18.53
C VAL A 495 -20.64 -3.71 17.56
N THR A 496 -20.41 -3.60 16.25
CA THR A 496 -21.28 -4.22 15.26
C THR A 496 -21.35 -5.72 15.44
N GLU A 497 -20.21 -6.39 15.66
CA GLU A 497 -20.19 -7.84 15.91
C GLU A 497 -20.96 -8.22 17.18
N GLU A 498 -20.74 -7.51 18.27
CA GLU A 498 -21.49 -7.72 19.51
C GLU A 498 -23.02 -7.53 19.28
N LEU A 499 -23.44 -6.56 18.46
CA LEU A 499 -24.84 -6.35 18.12
C LEU A 499 -25.40 -7.43 17.19
N ILE A 500 -24.59 -7.98 16.27
CA ILE A 500 -24.97 -9.14 15.43
C ILE A 500 -25.17 -10.37 16.32
N ASP A 501 -24.22 -10.64 17.24
CA ASP A 501 -24.29 -11.78 18.15
C ASP A 501 -25.51 -11.74 19.08
N ARG A 502 -25.98 -10.53 19.43
CA ARG A 502 -27.21 -10.31 20.19
C ARG A 502 -28.50 -10.37 19.34
N GLY A 503 -28.39 -10.48 18.02
CA GLY A 503 -29.52 -10.44 17.10
C GLY A 503 -30.16 -9.04 16.95
N VAL A 504 -29.43 -7.98 17.29
CA VAL A 504 -29.88 -6.59 17.13
C VAL A 504 -29.65 -6.09 15.70
N LEU A 505 -28.50 -6.46 15.11
CA LEU A 505 -28.20 -6.23 13.69
C LEU A 505 -28.39 -7.53 12.91
N GLU A 506 -28.83 -7.41 11.66
CA GLU A 506 -28.99 -8.59 10.82
C GLU A 506 -27.64 -9.24 10.55
N LYS A 507 -27.58 -10.57 10.58
CA LYS A 507 -26.35 -11.29 10.27
C LYS A 507 -26.08 -11.22 8.76
N PRO A 508 -24.86 -10.86 8.32
CA PRO A 508 -24.52 -10.86 6.91
C PRO A 508 -24.76 -12.23 6.25
N ASP A 509 -25.34 -12.20 5.05
CA ASP A 509 -25.51 -13.37 4.19
C ASP A 509 -24.14 -13.89 3.72
N GLY A 510 -23.95 -15.21 3.75
CA GLY A 510 -22.73 -15.84 3.25
C GLY A 510 -22.68 -15.94 1.72
N GLU A 511 -23.82 -15.77 1.04
CA GLU A 511 -23.93 -15.90 -0.42
C GLU A 511 -23.86 -14.57 -1.17
N LYS A 512 -24.13 -13.45 -0.49
CA LYS A 512 -24.21 -12.11 -1.11
C LYS A 512 -23.38 -11.07 -0.37
N PRO A 513 -22.77 -10.10 -1.08
CA PRO A 513 -22.08 -9.00 -0.44
C PRO A 513 -22.98 -8.21 0.53
N LEU A 514 -22.45 -7.82 1.69
CA LEU A 514 -23.16 -7.00 2.66
C LEU A 514 -23.24 -5.54 2.19
N THR A 515 -24.45 -5.02 1.98
CA THR A 515 -24.67 -3.63 1.50
C THR A 515 -25.41 -2.75 2.50
N ASN A 516 -25.63 -3.20 3.74
CA ASN A 516 -26.41 -2.46 4.75
C ASN A 516 -25.78 -1.15 5.20
N GLY A 517 -24.44 -1.05 5.11
CA GLY A 517 -23.73 0.19 5.36
C GLY A 517 -23.65 1.10 4.13
N VAL A 518 -24.25 0.73 3.00
CA VAL A 518 -24.34 1.56 1.79
C VAL A 518 -25.55 2.47 1.90
N PHE A 519 -25.38 3.76 1.58
CA PHE A 519 -26.48 4.72 1.48
C PHE A 519 -26.12 5.91 0.60
N TYR A 520 -27.14 6.53 0.01
CA TYR A 520 -27.01 7.71 -0.83
C TYR A 520 -27.55 8.96 -0.13
N VAL A 521 -26.84 10.08 -0.24
CA VAL A 521 -27.32 11.38 0.23
C VAL A 521 -27.18 12.44 -0.85
N GLU A 522 -28.25 13.18 -1.11
CA GLU A 522 -28.26 14.27 -2.08
C GLU A 522 -27.35 15.45 -1.69
N GLY A 523 -26.73 16.09 -2.70
CA GLY A 523 -25.87 17.25 -2.52
C GLY A 523 -24.41 16.91 -2.22
N ARG A 524 -23.62 17.93 -1.83
CA ARG A 524 -22.17 17.78 -1.60
C ARG A 524 -21.85 16.91 -0.40
N ALA A 525 -20.70 16.23 -0.40
CA ALA A 525 -20.22 15.43 0.73
C ALA A 525 -20.29 16.18 2.07
N VAL A 526 -20.84 15.52 3.09
CA VAL A 526 -20.78 15.95 4.48
C VAL A 526 -19.49 15.45 5.10
N ALA A 527 -18.92 16.22 6.01
CA ALA A 527 -17.96 15.69 6.96
C ALA A 527 -18.68 14.65 7.83
N VAL A 528 -18.48 13.36 7.51
CA VAL A 528 -18.92 12.27 8.37
C VAL A 528 -17.79 11.89 9.31
#